data_AF-A0A5C6B0S4-F1
#
_entry.id   AF-A0A5C6B0S4-F1
#
_cell.length_a   1.000
_cell.length_b   1.000
_cell.length_c   1.000
_cell.angle_alpha   90.00
_cell.angle_beta   90.00
_cell.angle_gamma   90.00
#
_symmetry.space_group_name_H-M   'P 1'
#
loop_
_entity.id
_entity.type
_entity.pdbx_description
1 polymer ?
#
loop_
_entity_poly.entity_id
_entity_poly.type
_entity_poly.pdbx_seq_one_letter_code
_entity_poly.pdbx_strand_id
1 'polypeptide(L)' 'MKRWLVTVKSDSDVESIKQAISQDGGSVEDLEPVPMGEETVLYVQASEDSAKKIESNAKVISVFAHSDPEPH' A
#
# COMPACT_ATOMS: atom_id res chain seq x y z
N MET A 1 -3.74 -12.48 5.79
CA MET A 1 -3.20 -11.27 5.13
C MET A 1 -4.07 -10.10 5.56
N LYS A 2 -3.49 -8.92 5.77
CA LYS A 2 -4.25 -7.71 6.14
C LYS A 2 -4.27 -6.76 4.94
N ARG A 3 -5.30 -5.94 4.84
CA ARG A 3 -5.36 -4.84 3.89
C ARG A 3 -4.64 -3.63 4.51
N TRP A 4 -3.83 -2.95 3.72
CA TRP A 4 -3.09 -1.77 4.12
C TRP A 4 -3.42 -0.64 3.14
N LEU A 5 -3.58 0.55 3.67
CA LEU A 5 -3.71 1.78 2.91
C LEU A 5 -2.32 2.41 2.80
N VAL A 6 -1.78 2.51 1.60
CA VAL A 6 -0.45 3.07 1.33
C VAL A 6 -0.64 4.38 0.58
N THR A 7 -0.10 5.45 1.14
CA THR A 7 -0.10 6.77 0.49
C THR A 7 1.26 6.99 -0.13
N VAL A 8 1.30 7.31 -1.42
CA VAL A 8 2.52 7.63 -2.18
C VAL A 8 2.42 9.02 -2.80
N LYS A 9 3.56 9.60 -3.17
CA LYS A 9 3.64 10.99 -3.63
C LYS A 9 3.35 11.18 -5.12
N SER A 10 3.26 10.12 -5.92
CA SER A 10 3.00 10.21 -7.36
C SER A 10 2.61 8.85 -7.91
N ASP A 11 1.87 8.83 -9.01
CA ASP A 11 1.49 7.60 -9.72
C ASP A 11 2.72 6.79 -10.19
N SER A 12 3.81 7.46 -10.58
CA SER A 12 5.07 6.78 -10.95
C SER A 12 5.71 5.99 -9.80
N ASP A 13 5.39 6.32 -8.55
CA ASP A 13 5.85 5.57 -7.38
C ASP A 13 4.95 4.35 -7.09
N VAL A 14 3.70 4.37 -7.55
CA VAL A 14 2.74 3.26 -7.39
C VAL A 14 3.29 1.98 -8.00
N GLU A 15 3.78 2.01 -9.24
CA GLU A 15 4.34 0.83 -9.91
C GLU A 15 5.57 0.28 -9.17
N SER A 16 6.44 1.17 -8.67
CA SER A 16 7.62 0.77 -7.88
C SER A 16 7.21 0.04 -6.60
N ILE A 17 6.17 0.53 -5.92
CA ILE A 17 5.63 -0.07 -4.70
C ILE A 17 4.95 -1.40 -5.01
N LYS A 18 4.13 -1.47 -6.07
CA LYS A 18 3.50 -2.72 -6.53
C LYS A 18 4.53 -3.81 -6.77
N GLN A 19 5.61 -3.49 -7.46
CA GLN A 19 6.66 -4.45 -7.76
C GLN A 19 7.38 -4.93 -6.49
N ALA A 20 7.68 -4.02 -5.55
CA ALA A 20 8.27 -4.38 -4.26
C ALA A 20 7.36 -5.32 -3.45
N ILE A 21 6.06 -5.06 -3.45
CA ILE A 21 5.06 -5.88 -2.75
C ILE A 21 4.95 -7.27 -3.37
N SER A 22 4.89 -7.33 -4.70
CA SER A 22 4.83 -8.60 -5.43
C SER A 22 6.10 -9.44 -5.22
N GLN A 23 7.28 -8.82 -5.12
CA GLN A 23 8.53 -9.54 -4.79
C GLN A 23 8.52 -10.14 -3.38
N ASP A 24 7.84 -9.48 -2.42
CA ASP A 24 7.75 -9.93 -1.03
C ASP A 24 6.62 -10.96 -0.81
N GLY A 25 5.90 -11.35 -1.88
CA GLY A 25 4.77 -12.28 -1.82
C GLY A 25 3.46 -11.64 -1.36
N GLY A 26 3.38 -10.31 -1.31
CA GLY A 26 2.14 -9.57 -1.14
C GLY A 26 1.36 -9.43 -2.45
N SER A 27 0.06 -9.17 -2.35
CA SER A 27 -0.78 -8.81 -3.48
C SER A 27 -1.18 -7.34 -3.37
N VAL A 28 -1.05 -6.59 -4.46
CA VAL A 28 -1.68 -5.28 -4.53
C VAL A 28 -3.08 -5.44 -5.09
N GLU A 29 -4.08 -5.23 -4.24
CA GLU A 29 -5.46 -5.07 -4.70
C GLU A 29 -5.61 -3.62 -5.17
N ASP A 30 -5.34 -3.39 -6.45
CA ASP A 30 -5.48 -2.07 -7.06
C ASP A 30 -6.96 -1.68 -7.20
N LEU A 31 -7.58 -1.34 -6.07
CA LEU A 31 -8.84 -0.63 -6.05
C LEU A 31 -8.51 0.82 -6.41
N GLU A 32 -8.34 1.05 -7.72
CA GLU A 32 -8.17 2.34 -8.41
C GLU A 32 -7.38 3.39 -7.60
N PRO A 33 -6.08 3.62 -7.88
CA PRO A 33 -5.31 4.65 -7.21
C PRO A 33 -6.11 5.95 -7.13
N VAL A 34 -6.43 6.39 -5.92
CA VAL A 34 -7.25 7.59 -5.72
C VAL A 34 -6.29 8.78 -5.67
N PRO A 35 -6.24 9.65 -6.70
CA PRO A 35 -5.42 10.85 -6.64
C PRO A 35 -6.04 11.82 -5.62
N MET A 36 -5.32 12.07 -4.54
CA MET A 36 -5.63 13.10 -3.55
C MET A 36 -4.70 14.30 -3.77
N GLY A 37 -4.88 14.99 -4.90
CA GLY A 37 -4.03 16.11 -5.30
C GLY A 37 -2.69 15.61 -5.88
N GLU A 38 -1.58 15.92 -5.21
CA GLU A 38 -0.26 15.39 -5.59
C GLU A 38 -0.04 13.97 -5.04
N GLU A 39 -0.86 13.50 -4.10
CA GLU A 39 -0.70 12.20 -3.47
C GLU A 39 -1.60 11.13 -4.14
N THR A 40 -1.24 9.87 -3.99
CA THR A 40 -2.01 8.74 -4.51
C THR A 40 -2.16 7.69 -3.42
N VAL A 41 -3.39 7.25 -3.18
CA VAL A 41 -3.71 6.25 -2.18
C VAL A 41 -3.95 4.89 -2.83
N LEU A 42 -3.32 3.85 -2.29
CA LEU A 42 -3.35 2.48 -2.78
C LEU A 42 -3.83 1.55 -1.67
N TYR A 43 -4.63 0.56 -2.05
CA TYR A 43 -4.94 -0.56 -1.16
C TYR A 43 -4.02 -1.74 -1.49
N VAL A 44 -3.35 -2.29 -0.49
CA VAL A 44 -2.43 -3.42 -0.67
C VAL A 44 -2.76 -4.51 0.32
N GLN A 45 -2.86 -5.76 -0.14
CA GLN A 45 -2.98 -6.93 0.70
C GLN A 45 -1.60 -7.52 0.96
N ALA A 46 -1.09 -7.27 2.16
CA ALA A 46 0.26 -7.68 2.53
C ALA A 46 0.29 -8.23 3.95
N SER A 47 1.36 -8.96 4.27
CA SER A 47 1.71 -9.30 5.64
C SER A 47 2.22 -8.07 6.37
N GLU A 48 2.18 -8.07 7.71
CA GLU A 48 2.73 -6.95 8.51
C GLU A 48 4.22 -6.70 8.26
N ASP A 49 5.00 -7.76 8.02
CA ASP A 49 6.41 -7.65 7.64
C ASP A 49 6.60 -6.90 6.31
N SER A 50 5.85 -7.32 5.28
CA SER A 50 5.87 -6.67 3.98
C SER A 50 5.36 -5.22 4.05
N ALA A 51 4.35 -4.93 4.88
CA ALA A 51 3.87 -3.57 5.10
C ALA A 51 4.94 -2.65 5.73
N LYS A 52 5.72 -3.16 6.69
CA LYS A 52 6.86 -2.42 7.24
C LYS A 52 7.96 -2.16 6.21
N LYS A 53 8.18 -3.09 5.28
CA LYS A 53 9.12 -2.87 4.16
C LYS A 53 8.62 -1.80 3.20
N ILE A 54 7.32 -1.78 2.91
CA ILE A 54 6.68 -0.73 2.10
C ILE A 54 6.83 0.62 2.81
N GLU A 55 6.54 0.69 4.11
CA GLU A 55 6.69 1.91 4.92
C GLU A 55 8.14 2.43 4.93
N SER A 56 9.12 1.53 4.93
CA SER A 56 10.54 1.87 4.82
C SER A 56 10.95 2.43 3.45
N ASN A 57 10.08 2.33 2.44
CA ASN A 57 10.35 2.86 1.11
C ASN A 57 10.23 4.39 1.12
N ALA A 58 11.28 5.09 0.74
CA ALA A 58 11.35 6.56 0.76
C ALA A 58 10.27 7.28 -0.08
N LYS A 59 9.57 6.53 -0.95
CA LYS A 59 8.48 7.01 -1.81
C LYS A 59 7.10 6.94 -1.14
N VAL A 60 7.01 6.21 -0.03
CA VAL A 60 5.79 6.04 0.75
C VAL A 60 5.71 7.16 1.78
N ILE A 61 4.58 7.85 1.77
CA ILE A 61 4.28 8.93 2.70
C ILE A 61 3.75 8.33 4.01
N SER A 62 2.85 7.36 3.92
CA SER A 62 2.24 6.72 5.09
C SER A 62 1.66 5.34 4.75
N VAL A 63 1.67 4.44 5.73
CA VAL A 63 1.04 3.12 5.65
C VAL A 63 0.10 2.96 6.84
N PHE A 64 -1.18 2.66 6.56
CA PHE A 64 -2.18 2.40 7.59
C PHE A 64 -2.69 0.97 7.45
N ALA A 65 -2.73 0.21 8.54
CA ALA A 65 -3.45 -1.06 8.55
C ALA A 65 -4.95 -0.77 8.44
N HIS A 66 -5.58 -1.18 7.35
CA HIS A 66 -7.03 -1.24 7.26
C HIS A 66 -7.47 -2.53 7.95
N SER A 67 -7.64 -2.47 9.27
CA SER A 67 -8.37 -3.50 9.98
C SER A 67 -9.82 -3.41 9.53
N ASP A 68 -10.25 -4.35 8.69
CA ASP A 68 -11.67 -4.60 8.46
C ASP A 68 -12.34 -4.68 9.86
N PRO A 69 -13.39 -3.88 10.14
CA PRO A 69 -14.06 -3.97 11.43
C PRO A 69 -14.52 -5.42 11.62
N GLU A 70 -14.08 -6.07 12.69
CA GLU A 70 -14.49 -7.44 13.00
C GLU A 70 -16.03 -7.51 12.93
N PRO A 71 -16.62 -8.45 12.16
CA PRO A 71 -18.06 -8.61 12.17
C PRO A 71 -18.49 -9.03 13.58
N HIS A 72 -19.16 -8.12 14.28
CA HIS A 72 -19.81 -8.34 15.57
C HIS A 72 -20.95 -9.36 15.48
#